data_AF-A0A1Q8ZH41-F1
#
_entry.id   AF-A0A1Q8ZH41-F1
#
_cell.length_a   1.000
_cell.length_b   1.000
_cell.length_c   1.000
_cell.angle_alpha   90.00
_cell.angle_beta   90.00
_cell.angle_gamma   90.00
#
_symmetry.space_group_name_H-M   'P 1'
#
loop_
_entity.id
_entity.type
_entity.pdbx_description
1 polymer ?
#
loop_
_entity_poly.entity_id
_entity_poly.type
_entity_poly.pdbx_seq_one_letter_code
_entity_poly.pdbx_strand_id
1 'polypeptide(L)'
;MAINDQIVELLQFAVRPYNVTLQVHQAKEQLNIVINRPSNVDVDYSTVADTLLEKLYTLQIDDVEKFKFMGRVEKQTQPEWQQMVNNQNAKKSGFMGGLFGKKK
;
A
#
# COMPACT_ATOMS: atom_id res chain seq x y z
N MET A 1 -10.95 -2.40 10.70
CA MET A 1 -11.97 -2.32 9.63
C MET A 1 -11.42 -3.07 8.41
N ALA A 2 -12.21 -3.86 7.67
CA ALA A 2 -11.70 -4.55 6.47
C ALA A 2 -11.47 -3.53 5.34
N ILE A 3 -10.47 -3.75 4.49
CA ILE A 3 -10.31 -2.96 3.26
C ILE A 3 -11.57 -3.12 2.43
N ASN A 4 -12.22 -1.99 2.16
CA ASN A 4 -13.45 -1.95 1.40
C ASN A 4 -13.15 -2.08 -0.10
N ASP A 5 -14.04 -2.72 -0.86
CA ASP A 5 -13.90 -2.93 -2.30
C ASP A 5 -13.66 -1.61 -3.05
N GLN A 6 -14.22 -0.51 -2.55
CA GLN A 6 -14.01 0.85 -3.07
C GLN A 6 -12.54 1.29 -3.07
N ILE A 7 -11.76 0.92 -2.04
CA ILE A 7 -10.33 1.25 -1.98
C ILE A 7 -9.59 0.48 -3.07
N VAL A 8 -9.91 -0.80 -3.24
CA VAL A 8 -9.30 -1.65 -4.27
C VAL A 8 -9.59 -1.10 -5.66
N GLU A 9 -10.83 -0.70 -5.93
CA GLU A 9 -11.21 -0.08 -7.20
C GLU A 9 -10.46 1.24 -7.47
N LEU A 10 -10.32 2.10 -6.46
CA LEU A 10 -9.58 3.36 -6.60
C LEU A 10 -8.09 3.14 -6.88
N LEU A 11 -7.47 2.16 -6.20
CA LEU A 11 -6.08 1.78 -6.43
C LEU A 11 -5.91 1.16 -7.82
N GLN A 12 -6.82 0.26 -8.23
CA GLN A 12 -6.81 -0.37 -9.54
C GLN A 12 -7.00 0.66 -10.65
N PHE A 13 -7.84 1.68 -10.43
CA PHE A 13 -8.03 2.79 -11.36
C PHE A 13 -6.75 3.60 -11.54
N ALA A 14 -6.05 3.92 -10.45
CA ALA A 14 -4.81 4.70 -10.49
C ALA A 14 -3.69 4.00 -11.29
N VAL A 15 -3.68 2.67 -11.32
CA VAL A 15 -2.65 1.89 -12.02
C VAL A 15 -3.06 1.38 -13.40
N ARG A 16 -4.25 1.75 -13.91
CA ARG A 16 -4.68 1.40 -15.27
C ARG A 16 -3.65 1.71 -16.36
N PRO A 17 -2.93 2.84 -16.32
CA PRO A 17 -1.93 3.16 -17.35
C PRO A 17 -0.79 2.13 -17.46
N TYR A 18 -0.52 1.37 -16.39
CA TYR A 18 0.58 0.40 -16.35
C TYR A 18 0.17 -1.01 -16.79
N ASN A 19 -1.10 -1.23 -17.15
CA ASN A 19 -1.63 -2.53 -17.59
C ASN A 19 -1.37 -3.67 -16.58
N VAL A 20 -1.55 -3.39 -15.29
CA VAL A 20 -1.38 -4.34 -14.18
C VAL A 20 -2.69 -4.61 -13.45
N THR A 21 -2.79 -5.80 -12.85
CA THR A 21 -3.90 -6.18 -11.98
C THR A 21 -3.44 -6.22 -10.53
N LEU A 22 -4.20 -5.59 -9.63
CA LEU A 22 -3.89 -5.54 -8.21
C LEU A 22 -4.63 -6.65 -7.46
N GLN A 23 -3.96 -7.21 -6.45
CA GLN A 23 -4.62 -7.96 -5.38
C GLN A 23 -4.25 -7.31 -4.06
N VAL A 24 -5.26 -6.87 -3.34
CA VAL A 24 -5.09 -6.07 -2.13
C VAL A 24 -5.71 -6.84 -0.97
N HIS A 25 -4.94 -7.09 0.07
CA HIS A 25 -5.44 -7.73 1.28
C HIS A 25 -4.74 -7.18 2.52
N GLN A 26 -5.50 -7.02 3.60
CA GLN A 26 -4.96 -6.62 4.88
C GLN A 26 -4.69 -7.83 5.76
N ALA A 27 -3.52 -7.88 6.37
CA ALA A 27 -3.14 -8.85 7.38
C ALA A 27 -2.66 -8.09 8.62
N LYS A 28 -3.46 -8.10 9.69
CA LYS A 28 -3.23 -7.27 10.90
C LYS A 28 -3.09 -5.78 10.50
N GLU A 29 -2.02 -5.13 10.92
CA GLU A 29 -1.69 -3.73 10.63
C GLU A 29 -0.90 -3.56 9.32
N GLN A 30 -0.80 -4.60 8.50
CA GLN A 30 -0.10 -4.54 7.22
C GLN A 30 -1.07 -4.69 6.06
N LEU A 31 -1.00 -3.75 5.12
CA LEU A 31 -1.68 -3.84 3.85
C LEU A 31 -0.73 -4.41 2.78
N ASN A 32 -1.08 -5.58 2.27
CA ASN A 32 -0.35 -6.27 1.21
C ASN A 32 -0.98 -5.97 -0.14
N ILE A 33 -0.16 -5.49 -1.06
CA ILE A 33 -0.57 -5.09 -2.41
C ILE A 33 0.30 -5.87 -3.39
N VAL A 34 -0.33 -6.80 -4.12
CA VAL A 34 0.32 -7.58 -5.16
C VAL A 34 0.02 -6.94 -6.51
N ILE A 35 1.07 -6.54 -7.22
CA ILE A 35 1.03 -5.98 -8.57
C ILE A 35 1.32 -7.11 -9.55
N ASN A 36 0.29 -7.56 -10.26
CA ASN A 36 0.40 -8.62 -11.26
C ASN A 36 0.56 -7.99 -12.63
N ARG A 37 1.72 -8.22 -13.28
CA ARG A 37 1.94 -7.81 -14.66
C ARG A 37 1.70 -8.99 -15.63
N PRO A 38 1.23 -8.73 -16.85
CA PRO A 38 1.30 -9.70 -17.93
C PRO A 38 2.74 -10.13 -18.23
N SER A 39 2.95 -11.37 -18.68
CA SER A 39 4.29 -11.89 -19.00
C SER A 39 4.98 -11.20 -20.18
N ASN A 40 4.20 -10.51 -21.02
CA ASN A 40 4.65 -9.81 -22.22
C ASN A 40 4.85 -8.30 -22.02
N VAL A 41 4.74 -7.80 -20.78
CA VAL A 41 4.89 -6.39 -20.45
C VAL A 41 5.96 -6.25 -19.37
N ASP A 42 6.96 -5.42 -19.64
CA ASP A 42 7.89 -4.97 -18.60
C ASP A 42 7.24 -3.81 -17.84
N VAL A 43 7.28 -3.91 -16.51
CA VAL A 43 6.65 -2.93 -15.61
C VAL A 43 7.71 -2.43 -14.64
N ASP A 44 7.84 -1.12 -14.54
CA ASP A 44 8.59 -0.50 -13.46
C ASP A 44 7.74 -0.51 -12.18
N TYR A 45 7.97 -1.54 -11.35
CA TYR A 45 7.25 -1.72 -10.10
C TYR A 45 7.45 -0.58 -9.10
N SER A 46 8.59 0.10 -9.13
CA SER A 46 8.84 1.23 -8.24
C SER A 46 7.92 2.40 -8.58
N THR A 47 7.81 2.75 -9.87
CA THR A 47 6.89 3.80 -10.32
C THR A 47 5.42 3.48 -10.02
N VAL A 48 5.01 2.21 -10.17
CA VAL A 48 3.65 1.78 -9.80
C VAL A 48 3.42 1.88 -8.29
N ALA A 49 4.40 1.46 -7.48
CA ALA A 49 4.31 1.52 -6.03
C ALA A 49 4.23 2.97 -5.52
N ASP A 50 4.99 3.90 -6.10
CA ASP A 50 4.91 5.32 -5.75
C ASP A 50 3.53 5.92 -6.07
N THR A 51 2.98 5.61 -7.25
CA THR A 51 1.61 6.01 -7.62
C THR A 51 0.58 5.49 -6.61
N LEU A 52 0.72 4.24 -6.17
CA LEU A 52 -0.16 3.63 -5.18
C LEU A 52 0.00 4.27 -3.80
N LEU A 53 1.24 4.56 -3.38
CA LEU A 53 1.55 5.20 -2.11
C LEU A 53 0.91 6.58 -2.01
N GLU A 54 1.04 7.41 -3.04
CA GLU A 54 0.38 8.73 -3.09
C GLU A 54 -1.13 8.61 -2.87
N LYS A 55 -1.76 7.61 -3.51
CA LYS A 55 -3.19 7.37 -3.37
C LYS A 55 -3.55 6.88 -1.96
N LEU A 56 -2.79 5.95 -1.40
CA LEU A 56 -2.98 5.42 -0.05
C LEU A 56 -2.83 6.50 1.01
N TYR A 57 -1.86 7.41 0.87
CA TYR A 57 -1.68 8.53 1.78
C TYR A 57 -2.83 9.52 1.73
N THR A 58 -3.40 9.76 0.54
CA THR A 58 -4.60 10.59 0.36
C THR A 58 -5.85 9.98 1.00
N LEU A 59 -5.95 8.65 1.02
CA LEU A 59 -7.08 7.92 1.60
C LEU A 59 -7.05 7.84 3.13
N GLN A 60 -5.95 8.23 3.78
CA GLN A 60 -5.80 8.25 5.24
C GLN A 60 -6.25 6.95 5.93
N ILE A 61 -5.72 5.82 5.48
CA ILE A 61 -6.06 4.52 6.08
C ILE A 61 -5.37 4.42 7.45
N ASP A 62 -6.14 4.60 8.53
CA ASP A 62 -5.61 4.72 9.89
C ASP A 62 -5.27 3.37 10.56
N ASP A 63 -5.95 2.29 10.17
CA ASP A 63 -5.79 0.93 10.73
C ASP A 63 -4.59 0.15 10.14
N VAL A 64 -3.74 0.80 9.35
CA VAL A 64 -2.61 0.17 8.65
C VAL A 64 -1.31 0.88 9.03
N GLU A 65 -0.38 0.17 9.67
CA GLU A 65 0.95 0.69 9.99
C GLU A 65 1.93 0.61 8.84
N LYS A 66 1.76 -0.38 7.95
CA LYS A 66 2.74 -0.69 6.89
C LYS A 66 2.07 -1.11 5.59
N PHE A 67 2.67 -0.70 4.48
CA PHE A 67 2.33 -1.15 3.13
C PHE A 67 3.43 -2.10 2.65
N LYS A 68 3.04 -3.29 2.18
CA LYS A 68 3.93 -4.24 1.52
C LYS A 68 3.51 -4.38 0.06
N PHE A 69 4.39 -3.98 -0.85
CA PHE A 69 4.20 -4.13 -2.28
C PHE A 69 4.97 -5.34 -2.78
N MET A 70 4.36 -6.12 -3.66
CA MET A 70 4.97 -7.29 -4.29
C MET A 70 4.66 -7.26 -5.78
N GLY A 71 5.69 -7.25 -6.61
CA GLY A 71 5.57 -7.36 -8.06
C GLY A 71 5.73 -8.81 -8.49
N ARG A 72 4.84 -9.30 -9.35
CA ARG A 72 4.99 -10.63 -9.98
C ARG A 72 4.39 -10.67 -11.37
N VAL A 73 4.86 -11.61 -12.18
CA VAL A 73 4.14 -12.06 -13.37
C VAL A 73 2.85 -12.75 -12.96
N GLU A 74 1.77 -12.50 -13.70
CA GLU A 74 0.48 -13.14 -13.47
C GLU A 74 0.63 -14.68 -13.42
N LYS A 75 -0.11 -15.32 -12.50
CA LYS A 75 -0.12 -16.78 -12.25
C LYS A 75 1.20 -17.35 -11.70
N GLN A 76 2.23 -16.54 -11.47
CA GLN A 76 3.42 -16.99 -10.76
C GLN A 76 3.25 -16.93 -9.25
N THR A 77 3.86 -17.88 -8.54
CA THR A 77 3.81 -17.94 -7.08
C THR A 77 4.83 -17.02 -6.44
N GLN A 78 6.02 -16.88 -7.04
CA GLN A 78 7.11 -16.08 -6.48
C GLN A 78 7.03 -14.63 -6.99
N PRO A 79 7.15 -13.64 -6.09
CA PRO A 79 7.35 -12.26 -6.51
C PRO A 79 8.76 -12.08 -7.07
N GLU A 80 8.86 -11.32 -8.15
CA GLU A 80 10.13 -10.89 -8.74
C GLU A 80 10.65 -9.59 -8.10
N TRP A 81 9.77 -8.86 -7.41
CA TRP A 81 10.09 -7.60 -6.77
C TRP A 81 9.28 -7.40 -5.47
N GLN A 82 9.86 -6.71 -4.48
CA GLN A 82 9.17 -6.37 -3.24
C GLN A 82 9.66 -5.06 -2.63
N GLN A 83 8.76 -4.34 -1.98
CA GLN A 83 9.06 -3.13 -1.22
C GLN A 83 8.16 -3.05 0.01
N MET A 84 8.70 -2.55 1.13
CA MET A 84 7.95 -2.30 2.35
C MET A 84 8.10 -0.83 2.75
N VAL A 85 6.98 -0.20 3.08
CA VAL A 85 6.91 1.23 3.42
C VAL A 85 6.06 1.41 4.68
N ASN A 86 6.52 2.24 5.60
CA ASN A 86 5.73 2.58 6.79
C ASN A 86 4.64 3.59 6.42
N ASN A 87 3.43 3.40 6.95
CA ASN A 87 2.35 4.36 6.83
C ASN A 87 2.65 5.55 7.75
N GLN A 88 2.88 6.71 7.16
CA GLN A 88 3.14 7.94 7.90
C GLN A 88 1.90 8.44 8.66
N ASN A 89 0.70 8.03 8.23
CA ASN A 89 -0.56 8.38 8.88
C ASN A 89 -0.78 7.58 10.18
N ALA A 90 -0.29 6.33 10.28
CA ALA A 90 -0.44 5.49 11.47
C ALA A 90 0.15 6.11 12.75
N LYS A 91 1.25 6.87 12.61
CA LYS A 91 1.90 7.55 13.76
C LYS A 91 1.07 8.68 14.36
N LYS A 92 0.05 9.20 13.66
CA LYS A 92 -0.83 10.25 14.19
C LYS A 92 -1.88 9.73 15.18
N SER A 93 -2.18 8.43 15.18
CA SER A 93 -3.19 7.83 16.05
C SER A 93 -2.68 7.54 17.49
N GLY A 94 -1.35 7.57 17.71
CA GLY A 94 -0.71 7.24 18.99
C GLY A 94 -0.25 8.43 19.85
N PHE A 95 -0.46 9.68 19.43
CA PHE A 95 0.04 10.86 20.17
C PHE A 95 -1.09 11.63 20.90
N MET A 96 -1.81 10.93 21.77
CA MET A 96 -2.55 11.52 22.88
C MET A 96 -2.18 10.77 24.16
N GLY A 97 -1.18 11.28 24.89
CA GLY A 97 -0.83 10.73 26.20
C GLY A 97 0.57 11.13 26.68
N GLY A 98 0.70 12.35 27.21
CA GLY A 98 1.96 12.79 27.81
C GLY A 98 1.98 14.23 28.32
N LEU A 99 0.98 14.62 29.12
CA LEU A 99 1.17 15.67 30.14
C LEU A 99 2.34 15.25 31.05
N PHE A 100 3.50 15.92 31.02
CA PHE A 100 4.36 16.15 32.20
C PHE A 100 5.40 17.23 31.88
N GLY A 101 5.50 18.22 32.77
CA GLY A 101 6.10 19.52 32.49
C GLY A 101 7.59 19.67 32.82
N LYS A 102 8.07 20.91 32.67
CA LYS A 102 8.63 21.69 33.78
C LYS A 102 8.80 23.14 33.35
N LYS A 103 8.23 24.02 34.18
CA LYS A 103 8.67 25.41 34.33
C LYS A 103 10.18 25.43 34.62
N LYS A 104 10.88 26.36 33.97
CA LYS A 104 11.91 27.17 34.61
C LYS A 104 11.84 28.57 34.02
#